data_AF-A0A167S0X3-F1
#
_entry.id   AF-A0A167S0X3-F1
#
_cell.length_a   1.000
_cell.length_b   1.000
_cell.length_c   1.000
_cell.angle_alpha   90.00
_cell.angle_beta   90.00
_cell.angle_gamma   90.00
#
_symmetry.space_group_name_H-M   'P 1'
#
loop_
_entity.id
_entity.type
_entity.pdbx_description
1 polymer ?
#
loop_
_entity_poly.entity_id
_entity_poly.type
_entity_poly.pdbx_seq_one_letter_code
_entity_poly.pdbx_strand_id
1 'polypeptide(L)'
;MSTSTTSTGRILLVVSVLGLLHAAFSSYEHLSRLKAAGTPAQLPTVDVMAEAVVSLLIFTIGAALWSPPLKPNTWASEMAHRTIDQMDTRIGFVTFGHRGKFLLGKGKS
;
A
#
# COMPACT_ATOMS: atom_id res chain seq x y z
N MET A 1 -12.38 -7.23 -1.96
CA MET A 1 -12.23 -5.77 -1.80
C MET A 1 -12.64 -5.14 -3.11
N SER A 2 -13.71 -4.36 -3.15
CA SER A 2 -14.13 -3.69 -4.38
C SER A 2 -13.04 -2.72 -4.81
N THR A 3 -12.74 -2.66 -6.11
CA THR A 3 -11.74 -1.74 -6.69
C THR A 3 -11.97 -0.27 -6.30
N SER A 4 -13.18 0.07 -5.86
CA SER A 4 -13.54 1.37 -5.32
C SER A 4 -12.82 1.70 -4.01
N THR A 5 -12.70 0.77 -3.05
CA THR A 5 -12.12 1.08 -1.72
C THR A 5 -10.62 1.36 -1.82
N THR A 6 -9.91 0.63 -2.67
CA THR A 6 -8.49 0.85 -2.96
C THR A 6 -8.25 2.17 -3.70
N SER A 7 -9.18 2.59 -4.56
CA SER A 7 -9.11 3.89 -5.24
C SER A 7 -9.35 5.04 -4.26
N THR A 8 -10.34 4.92 -3.39
CA THR A 8 -10.61 5.90 -2.32
C THR A 8 -9.44 6.05 -1.36
N GLY A 9 -8.82 4.94 -0.91
CA GLY A 9 -7.64 4.98 -0.05
C GLY A 9 -6.47 5.72 -0.69
N ARG A 10 -6.22 5.52 -1.99
CA ARG A 10 -5.19 6.25 -2.74
C ARG A 10 -5.46 7.75 -2.83
N ILE A 11 -6.70 8.14 -3.09
CA ILE A 11 -7.09 9.56 -3.16
C ILE A 11 -6.87 10.22 -1.79
N LEU A 12 -7.30 9.56 -0.70
CA LEU A 12 -7.09 10.07 0.66
C LEU A 12 -5.61 10.21 1.01
N LEU A 13 -4.77 9.26 0.58
CA LEU A 13 -3.32 9.35 0.75
C LEU A 13 -2.73 10.56 -0.01
N VAL A 14 -3.11 10.76 -1.27
CA VAL A 14 -2.60 11.90 -2.05
C VAL A 14 -3.03 13.23 -1.44
N VAL A 15 -4.31 13.37 -1.07
CA VAL A 15 -4.86 14.59 -0.46
C VAL A 15 -4.19 14.89 0.88
N SER A 16 -4.02 13.88 1.73
CA SER A 16 -3.37 14.06 3.04
C SER A 16 -1.89 14.41 2.93
N VAL A 17 -1.15 13.84 1.97
CA VAL A 17 0.25 14.22 1.72
C VAL A 17 0.33 15.67 1.24
N LEU A 18 -0.54 16.10 0.33
CA LEU A 18 -0.59 17.49 -0.13
C LEU A 18 -0.95 18.45 1.02
N GLY A 19 -1.93 18.11 1.85
CA GLY A 19 -2.29 18.91 3.03
C GLY A 19 -1.15 18.99 4.05
N LEU A 20 -0.44 17.89 4.29
CA LEU A 20 0.71 17.89 5.20
C LEU A 20 1.88 18.73 4.65
N LEU A 21 2.14 18.67 3.34
CA LEU A 21 3.14 19.52 2.67
C LEU A 21 2.74 20.99 2.73
N HIS A 22 1.45 21.30 2.57
CA HIS A 22 0.92 22.65 2.69
C HIS A 22 1.16 23.19 4.11
N ALA A 23 0.75 22.45 5.15
CA ALA A 23 0.99 22.84 6.54
C ALA A 23 2.49 22.97 6.87
N ALA A 24 3.33 22.08 6.33
CA ALA A 24 4.78 22.15 6.50
C ALA A 24 5.35 23.43 5.87
N PHE A 25 4.93 23.79 4.65
CA PHE A 25 5.34 25.01 4.00
C PHE A 25 4.88 26.27 4.77
N SER A 26 3.63 26.30 5.25
CA SER A 26 3.12 27.40 6.07
C SER A 26 3.90 27.56 7.37
N SER A 27 4.26 26.45 8.03
CA SER A 27 5.09 26.49 9.24
C SER A 27 6.51 27.00 8.95
N TYR A 28 7.08 26.61 7.82
CA TYR A 28 8.38 27.09 7.37
C TYR A 28 8.36 28.60 7.08
N GLU A 29 7.33 29.09 6.39
CA GLU A 29 7.16 30.50 6.11
C GLU A 29 7.00 31.32 7.40
N HIS A 30 6.21 30.82 8.36
CA HIS A 30 6.04 31.45 9.67
C HIS A 30 7.38 31.63 10.38
N LEU A 31 8.20 30.56 10.48
CA LEU A 31 9.52 30.62 11.10
C LEU A 31 10.50 31.50 10.32
N SER A 32 10.44 31.48 9.00
CA SER A 32 11.29 32.31 8.14
C SER A 32 11.03 33.80 8.36
N ARG A 33 9.76 34.19 8.50
CA ARG A 33 9.35 35.58 8.82
C ARG A 33 9.83 36.01 10.20
N LEU A 34 9.67 35.14 11.21
CA LEU A 34 10.16 35.44 12.57
C LEU A 34 11.68 35.62 12.61
N LYS A 35 12.40 34.78 11.86
CA LYS A 35 13.86 34.87 11.74
C LYS A 35 14.29 36.18 11.05
N ALA A 36 13.60 36.58 9.99
CA ALA A 36 13.87 37.84 9.30
C ALA A 36 13.57 39.07 10.17
N ALA A 37 12.56 38.99 11.03
CA ALA A 37 12.19 40.04 11.98
C ALA A 37 13.10 40.11 13.23
N GLY A 38 14.03 39.16 13.41
CA GLY A 38 14.87 39.07 14.61
C GLY A 38 14.09 38.69 15.88
N THR A 39 12.83 38.29 15.73
CA THR A 39 11.98 37.84 16.84
C THR A 39 12.32 36.40 17.22
N PRO A 40 12.19 36.01 18.51
CA PRO A 40 12.41 34.64 18.92
C PRO A 40 11.42 33.69 18.24
N ALA A 41 11.79 32.42 18.11
CA ALA A 41 10.93 31.40 17.53
C ALA A 41 9.65 31.25 18.36
N GLN A 42 8.51 31.29 17.67
CA GLN A 42 7.19 31.12 18.25
C GLN A 42 6.49 29.95 17.55
N LEU A 43 5.49 29.41 18.24
CA LEU A 43 4.66 28.36 17.68
C LEU A 43 3.83 28.92 16.51
N PRO A 44 3.59 28.12 15.46
CA PRO A 44 2.67 28.49 14.39
C PRO A 44 1.27 28.80 14.92
N THR A 45 0.48 29.49 14.11
CA THR A 45 -0.93 29.73 14.38
C THR A 45 -1.70 28.40 14.48
N VAL A 46 -2.76 28.41 15.30
CA VAL A 46 -3.53 27.20 15.66
C VAL A 46 -4.18 26.54 14.44
N ASP A 47 -4.49 27.32 13.40
CA ASP A 47 -5.00 26.85 12.11
C ASP A 47 -4.01 25.90 11.40
N VAL A 48 -2.72 26.28 11.30
CA VAL A 48 -1.67 25.45 10.68
C VAL A 48 -1.43 24.18 11.49
N MET A 49 -1.48 24.29 12.83
CA MET A 49 -1.39 23.12 13.71
C MET A 49 -2.57 22.17 13.50
N ALA A 50 -3.79 22.70 13.41
CA ALA A 50 -4.99 21.91 13.16
C ALA A 50 -4.95 21.26 11.76
N GLU A 51 -4.48 21.98 10.74
CA GLU A 51 -4.31 21.46 9.37
C GLU A 51 -3.33 20.28 9.33
N ALA A 52 -2.21 20.37 10.04
CA ALA A 52 -1.24 19.28 10.15
C ALA A 52 -1.84 18.04 10.86
N VAL A 53 -2.58 18.25 11.96
CA VAL A 53 -3.24 17.16 12.70
C VAL A 53 -4.32 16.49 11.86
N VAL A 54 -5.17 17.28 11.19
CA VAL A 54 -6.22 16.76 10.30
C VAL A 54 -5.61 15.99 9.13
N SER A 55 -4.55 16.52 8.52
CA SER A 55 -3.83 15.84 7.44
C SER A 55 -3.26 14.50 7.90
N LEU A 56 -2.68 14.45 9.11
CA LEU A 56 -2.19 13.20 9.71
C LEU A 56 -3.31 12.19 9.94
N LEU A 57 -4.46 12.61 10.48
CA LEU A 57 -5.60 11.72 10.70
C LEU A 57 -6.12 11.14 9.37
N ILE A 58 -6.31 11.99 8.35
CA ILE A 58 -6.73 11.54 7.02
C ILE A 58 -5.71 10.57 6.42
N PHE A 59 -4.41 10.84 6.60
CA PHE A 59 -3.35 9.95 6.13
C PHE A 59 -3.46 8.55 6.77
N THR A 60 -3.65 8.48 8.08
CA THR A 60 -3.78 7.18 8.78
C THR A 60 -4.99 6.38 8.29
N ILE A 61 -6.12 7.03 8.07
CA ILE A 61 -7.33 6.40 7.51
C ILE A 61 -7.08 5.95 6.06
N GLY A 62 -6.48 6.80 5.24
CA GLY A 62 -6.13 6.48 3.85
C GLY A 62 -5.18 5.28 3.76
N ALA A 63 -4.17 5.22 4.63
CA ALA A 63 -3.22 4.11 4.70
C ALA A 63 -3.91 2.80 5.11
N ALA A 64 -4.78 2.85 6.12
CA ALA A 64 -5.53 1.68 6.57
C ALA A 64 -6.45 1.12 5.47
N LEU A 65 -7.11 2.00 4.70
CA LEU A 65 -7.99 1.61 3.59
C LEU A 65 -7.24 1.09 2.35
N TRP A 66 -6.01 1.56 2.15
CA TRP A 66 -5.16 1.12 1.03
C TRP A 66 -4.45 -0.21 1.31
N SER A 67 -4.30 -0.60 2.59
CA SER A 67 -3.63 -1.83 3.00
C SER A 67 -4.30 -3.07 2.37
N PRO A 68 -3.53 -4.05 1.85
CA PRO A 68 -4.07 -5.33 1.39
C PRO A 68 -4.83 -6.05 2.51
N PRO A 69 -5.85 -6.87 2.18
CA PRO A 69 -6.53 -7.69 3.16
C PRO A 69 -5.55 -8.71 3.78
N LEU A 70 -5.75 -9.01 5.06
CA LEU A 70 -4.98 -10.03 5.75
C LEU A 70 -5.21 -11.40 5.10
N LYS A 71 -4.11 -12.12 4.83
CA LYS A 71 -4.18 -13.51 4.35
C LYS A 71 -4.66 -14.41 5.50
N PRO A 72 -5.57 -15.36 5.26
CA PRO A 72 -5.97 -16.31 6.30
C PRO A 72 -4.75 -17.16 6.75
N ASN A 73 -4.69 -17.45 8.05
CA ASN A 73 -3.55 -18.12 8.68
C ASN A 73 -3.71 -19.65 8.80
N THR A 74 -4.86 -20.21 8.41
CA THR A 74 -5.11 -21.65 8.56
C THR A 74 -4.65 -22.41 7.33
N TRP A 75 -3.90 -23.49 7.55
CA TRP A 75 -3.48 -24.40 6.48
C TRP A 75 -4.68 -24.98 5.73
N ALA A 76 -5.77 -25.30 6.45
CA ALA A 76 -7.02 -25.79 5.86
C ALA A 76 -7.61 -24.81 4.84
N SER A 77 -7.62 -23.50 5.14
CA SER A 77 -8.11 -22.48 4.19
C SER A 77 -7.24 -22.35 2.93
N GLU A 78 -5.93 -22.54 3.05
CA GLU A 78 -5.03 -22.55 1.88
C GLU A 78 -5.22 -23.83 1.05
N MET A 79 -5.37 -24.98 1.70
CA MET A 79 -5.56 -26.28 1.04
C MET A 79 -6.91 -26.41 0.32
N ALA A 80 -7.94 -25.67 0.74
CA ALA A 80 -9.24 -25.64 0.07
C ALA A 80 -9.18 -25.16 -1.39
N HIS A 81 -8.14 -24.38 -1.74
CA HIS A 81 -7.93 -23.85 -3.10
C HIS A 81 -6.90 -24.63 -3.92
N ARG A 82 -6.31 -25.71 -3.37
CA ARG A 82 -5.31 -26.53 -4.06
C ARG A 82 -5.94 -27.79 -4.62
N THR A 83 -5.57 -28.18 -5.84
CA THR A 83 -6.02 -29.44 -6.44
C THR A 83 -5.05 -30.59 -6.14
N ILE A 84 -5.55 -31.82 -6.22
CA ILE A 84 -4.74 -33.04 -6.01
C ILE A 84 -3.57 -33.06 -7.00
N ASP A 85 -3.81 -32.71 -8.27
CA ASP A 85 -2.77 -32.67 -9.31
C ASP A 85 -1.62 -31.71 -8.96
N GLN A 86 -1.94 -30.55 -8.37
CA GLN A 86 -0.92 -29.57 -7.96
C GLN A 86 -0.04 -30.10 -6.82
N MET A 87 -0.61 -30.91 -5.93
CA MET A 87 0.14 -31.54 -4.82
C MET A 87 0.88 -32.80 -5.27
N ASP A 88 0.33 -33.54 -6.23
CA ASP A 88 0.86 -34.82 -6.69
C ASP A 88 1.91 -34.70 -7.81
N THR A 89 2.13 -33.49 -8.34
CA THR A 89 3.17 -33.21 -9.35
C THR A 89 4.58 -33.57 -8.85
N ARG A 90 4.80 -33.65 -7.52
CA ARG A 90 6.02 -34.14 -6.84
C ARG A 90 7.29 -33.82 -7.66
N ILE A 91 7.60 -32.53 -7.81
CA ILE A 91 8.63 -32.05 -8.75
C ILE A 91 10.00 -32.71 -8.52
N GLY A 92 10.31 -33.08 -7.27
CA GLY A 92 11.55 -33.81 -6.92
C GLY A 92 11.64 -35.26 -7.42
N PHE A 93 10.55 -35.83 -7.96
CA PHE A 93 10.46 -37.22 -8.44
C PHE A 93 9.96 -37.32 -9.88
N VAL A 94 10.05 -36.23 -10.65
CA VAL A 94 9.59 -36.22 -12.04
C VAL A 94 10.41 -37.20 -12.88
N THR A 95 9.71 -38.12 -13.55
CA THR A 95 10.30 -39.09 -14.48
C THR A 95 10.04 -38.65 -15.92
N PHE A 96 11.09 -38.50 -16.73
CA PHE A 96 10.99 -38.04 -18.12
C PHE A 96 10.59 -39.14 -19.14
N GLY A 97 10.39 -40.38 -18.67
CA GLY A 97 9.98 -41.54 -19.46
C GLY A 97 8.45 -41.65 -19.66
N HIS A 98 7.75 -40.55 -19.91
CA HIS A 98 6.28 -40.55 -20.08
C HIS A 98 5.85 -40.42 -21.54
N ARG A 99 4.61 -40.85 -21.84
CA ARG A 99 4.02 -40.86 -23.20
C ARG A 99 3.97 -39.48 -23.87
N GLY A 100 3.99 -38.40 -23.09
CA GLY A 100 4.05 -37.02 -23.58
C GLY A 100 5.28 -36.71 -24.45
N LYS A 101 6.38 -37.47 -24.28
CA LYS A 101 7.57 -37.40 -25.15
C LYS A 101 7.26 -37.65 -26.63
N PHE A 102 6.21 -38.43 -26.93
CA PHE A 102 5.84 -38.80 -28.30
C PHE A 102 4.56 -38.10 -28.79
N LEU A 103 3.90 -37.31 -27.93
CA LEU A 103 2.61 -36.69 -28.22
C LEU A 103 2.73 -35.18 -28.53
N LEU A 104 3.78 -34.48 -28.07
CA LEU A 104 4.01 -33.06 -28.36
C LEU A 104 4.90 -32.89 -29.59
N GLY A 105 4.31 -33.09 -30.76
CA GLY A 105 4.78 -32.52 -32.02
C GLY A 105 3.94 -31.29 -32.36
N LYS A 106 4.60 -30.11 -32.43
CA LYS A 106 4.08 -28.82 -32.94
C LYS A 106 3.38 -27.89 -31.92
N GLY A 107 4.19 -27.19 -31.12
CA GLY A 107 3.84 -25.89 -30.53
C GLY A 107 4.93 -24.88 -30.92
N LYS A 108 4.55 -23.80 -31.61
CA LYS A 108 5.47 -22.80 -32.17
C LYS A 108 6.27 -22.09 -31.08
N SER A 109 7.56 -21.91 -31.34
CA SER A 109 8.41 -20.87 -30.75
C SER A 109 7.84 -19.48 -30.97
#